data_AF-A0A7C3QBB3-F1
#
_entry.id   AF-A0A7C3QBB3-F1
#
_cell.length_a   1.000
_cell.length_b   1.000
_cell.length_c   1.000
_cell.angle_alpha   90.00
_cell.angle_beta   90.00
_cell.angle_gamma   90.00
#
_symmetry.space_group_name_H-M   'P 1'
#
loop_
_entity.id
_entity.type
_entity.pdbx_description
1 polymer ?
#
loop_
_entity_poly.entity_id
_entity_poly.type
_entity_poly.pdbx_seq_one_letter_code
_entity_poly.pdbx_strand_id
1 'polypeptide(L)'
;KGPVCRGQIALNVIDDHFWVVFHNPNRPGIKGGARFLSQELDHLSLPSEEQSNTLLLTPWLKYSRLVDKYLRAKTRFMADNLSRPGAISLDLIWDGDGWNDNAALTVFRHFDSASVVKGFVGEPPKTFWVIDYPLLERIHYLLVAGFDVFGNVGHQLNTRLYMDFLRMEGEFNALTLLPRDKRREIWDYWYRDAGRYVQGFIQERMEYFDHESSIPYETDDPLRELYERMRDRLRKVLNRDYDIAGEEDEFIRESLQALSRIRGESLFWLPQAAFLSIEDGAGKARIYTLIHNNGMSNVSTLLSEEKSACRRRTA
;
A
#
# COMPACT_ATOMS: atom_id res chain seq x y z
N LYS A 1 12.86 -3.44 7.20
CA LYS A 1 12.13 -4.51 7.92
C LYS A 1 12.36 -4.32 9.42
N GLY A 2 11.31 -4.03 10.18
CA GLY A 2 11.39 -3.78 11.63
C GLY A 2 10.74 -4.91 12.44
N PRO A 3 10.77 -4.83 13.79
CA PRO A 3 10.20 -5.86 14.67
C PRO A 3 8.70 -6.09 14.48
N VAL A 4 7.97 -5.04 14.08
CA VAL A 4 6.52 -5.08 13.80
C VAL A 4 6.15 -6.00 12.63
N CYS A 5 7.12 -6.36 11.78
CA CYS A 5 6.91 -7.27 10.65
C CYS A 5 6.88 -8.76 11.08
N ARG A 6 6.75 -9.04 12.39
CA ARG A 6 6.63 -10.38 12.98
C ARG A 6 5.40 -10.41 13.89
N GLY A 7 4.43 -11.26 13.56
CA GLY A 7 3.20 -11.45 14.34
C GLY A 7 1.94 -10.95 13.64
N GLN A 8 0.85 -11.69 13.84
CA GLN A 8 -0.42 -11.51 13.12
C GLN A 8 -1.11 -10.16 13.42
N ILE A 9 -1.03 -9.65 14.64
CA ILE A 9 -1.76 -8.43 15.05
C ILE A 9 -1.36 -7.21 14.21
N ALA A 10 -0.06 -7.09 13.89
CA ALA A 10 0.46 -5.97 13.11
C ALA A 10 0.36 -6.18 11.59
N LEU A 11 0.26 -7.44 11.14
CA LEU A 11 0.26 -7.78 9.72
C LEU A 11 -1.15 -7.94 9.15
N ASN A 12 -2.17 -8.22 9.97
CA ASN A 12 -3.55 -8.35 9.47
C ASN A 12 -4.20 -6.99 9.11
N VAL A 13 -3.42 -5.93 8.83
CA VAL A 13 -3.87 -4.59 8.37
C VAL A 13 -3.33 -4.22 7.00
N ILE A 14 -2.62 -5.12 6.32
CA ILE A 14 -2.09 -4.93 4.97
C ILE A 14 -2.55 -6.07 4.06
N ASP A 15 -2.73 -5.78 2.77
CA ASP A 15 -3.00 -6.80 1.77
C ASP A 15 -1.78 -7.73 1.61
N ASP A 16 -2.01 -8.95 1.11
CA ASP A 16 -0.95 -9.93 0.90
C ASP A 16 0.08 -9.49 -0.15
N HIS A 17 -0.33 -8.58 -1.05
CA HIS A 17 0.52 -8.03 -2.10
C HIS A 17 0.07 -6.62 -2.47
N PHE A 18 0.97 -5.65 -2.33
CA PHE A 18 0.77 -4.28 -2.78
C PHE A 18 2.09 -3.62 -3.15
N TRP A 19 2.02 -2.59 -3.98
CA TRP A 19 3.18 -1.78 -4.35
C TRP A 19 3.26 -0.53 -3.49
N VAL A 20 4.47 -0.03 -3.28
CA VAL A 20 4.75 1.23 -2.61
C VAL A 20 5.62 2.07 -3.53
N VAL A 21 5.19 3.31 -3.74
CA VAL A 21 5.95 4.37 -4.42
C VAL A 21 5.93 5.62 -3.55
N PHE A 22 6.80 6.58 -3.88
CA PHE A 22 6.97 7.77 -3.07
C PHE A 22 6.56 9.03 -3.82
N HIS A 23 6.04 10.01 -3.11
CA HIS A 23 5.80 11.33 -3.67
C HIS A 23 7.14 12.02 -3.97
N ASN A 24 7.23 12.69 -5.12
CA ASN A 24 8.41 13.43 -5.54
C ASN A 24 8.61 14.66 -4.64
N PRO A 25 9.69 14.73 -3.83
CA PRO A 25 9.91 15.85 -2.91
C PRO A 25 10.21 17.17 -3.64
N ASN A 26 10.71 17.09 -4.88
CA ASN A 26 11.14 18.25 -5.66
C ASN A 26 10.00 18.88 -6.48
N ARG A 27 8.78 18.33 -6.39
CA ARG A 27 7.63 18.87 -7.14
C ARG A 27 7.16 20.19 -6.52
N PRO A 28 7.11 21.28 -7.30
CA PRO A 28 6.72 22.62 -6.80
C PRO A 28 5.24 22.75 -6.42
N GLY A 29 4.44 21.68 -6.50
CA GLY A 29 3.02 21.65 -6.15
C GLY A 29 2.74 21.66 -4.64
N ILE A 30 3.76 21.64 -3.78
CA ILE A 30 3.59 21.72 -2.30
C ILE A 30 4.38 22.92 -1.76
N LYS A 31 4.22 24.10 -2.38
CA LYS A 31 4.74 25.33 -1.78
C LYS A 31 4.05 25.56 -0.43
N GLY A 32 4.84 25.69 0.63
CA GLY A 32 4.31 25.86 1.98
C GLY A 32 4.05 24.56 2.74
N GLY A 33 4.45 23.39 2.22
CA GLY A 33 4.32 22.10 2.91
C GLY A 33 4.91 22.11 4.33
N ALA A 34 6.11 22.66 4.52
CA ALA A 34 6.70 22.79 5.86
C ALA A 34 5.87 23.66 6.81
N ARG A 35 5.26 24.75 6.30
CA ARG A 35 4.38 25.61 7.10
C ARG A 35 3.09 24.91 7.45
N PHE A 36 2.47 24.22 6.48
CA PHE A 36 1.29 23.40 6.69
C PHE A 36 1.56 22.33 7.76
N LEU A 37 2.67 21.59 7.65
CA LEU A 37 3.04 20.58 8.65
C LEU A 37 3.22 21.19 10.03
N SER A 38 3.90 22.33 10.13
CA SER A 38 4.06 23.05 11.39
C SER A 38 2.73 23.48 12.02
N GLN A 39 1.71 23.80 11.21
CA GLN A 39 0.38 24.18 11.70
C GLN A 39 -0.45 22.97 12.17
N GLU A 40 -0.16 21.80 11.62
CA GLU A 40 -0.92 20.57 11.88
C GLU A 40 -0.20 19.60 12.84
N LEU A 41 0.93 19.99 13.43
CA LEU A 41 1.72 19.14 14.36
C LEU A 41 0.86 18.54 15.48
N ASP A 42 -0.05 19.32 16.05
CA ASP A 42 -0.94 18.88 17.14
C ASP A 42 -1.93 17.79 16.71
N HIS A 43 -2.16 17.62 15.41
CA HIS A 43 -3.01 16.57 14.85
C HIS A 43 -2.22 15.32 14.42
N LEU A 44 -0.88 15.36 14.47
CA LEU A 44 0.02 14.27 14.06
C LEU A 44 0.47 13.38 15.22
N SER A 45 -0.03 13.60 16.45
CA SER A 45 0.33 12.80 17.63
C SER A 45 0.14 11.30 17.40
N LEU A 46 1.10 10.52 17.91
CA LEU A 46 1.14 9.07 17.75
C LEU A 46 0.77 8.34 19.05
N PRO A 47 0.10 7.18 18.97
CA PRO A 47 -0.25 6.38 20.16
C PRO A 47 0.95 5.97 21.02
N SER A 48 2.14 5.83 20.42
CA SER A 48 3.37 5.46 21.11
C SER A 48 3.86 6.49 22.12
N GLU A 49 3.31 7.71 22.11
CA GLU A 49 3.67 8.78 23.05
C GLU A 49 2.92 8.69 24.40
N GLU A 50 1.81 7.91 24.48
CA GLU A 50 0.99 7.80 25.68
C GLU A 50 1.23 6.49 26.45
N GLN A 51 1.30 6.58 27.79
CA GLN A 51 1.47 5.41 28.66
C GLN A 51 0.29 4.42 28.55
N SER A 52 0.62 3.14 28.46
CA SER A 52 -0.22 2.02 28.00
C SER A 52 -1.39 1.60 28.92
N ASN A 53 -1.83 2.46 29.85
CA ASN A 53 -2.77 2.13 30.94
C ASN A 53 -4.21 2.65 30.74
N THR A 54 -4.58 3.15 29.56
CA THR A 54 -5.95 3.64 29.31
C THR A 54 -6.85 2.57 28.66
N LEU A 55 -8.14 2.57 29.02
CA LEU A 55 -9.15 1.65 28.47
C LEU A 55 -9.17 1.68 26.94
N LEU A 56 -9.16 0.50 26.31
CA LEU A 56 -8.92 0.23 24.87
C LEU A 56 -9.71 1.07 23.86
N LEU A 57 -10.88 1.63 24.22
CA LEU A 57 -11.75 2.35 23.28
C LEU A 57 -11.51 3.87 23.24
N THR A 58 -11.04 4.48 24.33
CA THR A 58 -10.87 5.94 24.40
C THR A 58 -9.70 6.47 23.55
N PRO A 59 -8.54 5.80 23.44
CA PRO A 59 -7.45 6.24 22.58
C PRO A 59 -7.84 6.22 21.10
N TRP A 60 -8.51 5.17 20.63
CA TRP A 60 -8.90 5.08 19.22
C TRP A 60 -9.83 6.21 18.77
N LEU A 61 -10.86 6.51 19.58
CA LEU A 61 -11.78 7.63 19.33
C LEU A 61 -11.05 8.99 19.33
N LYS A 62 -10.00 9.14 20.14
CA LYS A 62 -9.16 10.34 20.15
C LYS A 62 -8.33 10.44 18.87
N TYR A 63 -7.54 9.41 18.56
CA TYR A 63 -6.62 9.42 17.41
C TYR A 63 -7.36 9.46 16.08
N SER A 64 -8.48 8.74 15.94
CA SER A 64 -9.33 8.83 14.74
C SER A 64 -9.78 10.26 14.46
N ARG A 65 -10.13 11.05 15.49
CA ARG A 65 -10.49 12.47 15.32
C ARG A 65 -9.31 13.36 14.95
N LEU A 66 -8.13 13.12 15.52
CA LEU A 66 -6.92 13.89 15.20
C LEU A 66 -6.49 13.63 13.75
N VAL A 67 -6.41 12.36 13.38
CA VAL A 67 -6.12 11.90 12.03
C VAL A 67 -7.14 12.44 11.03
N ASP A 68 -8.43 12.41 11.37
CA ASP A 68 -9.48 12.96 10.53
C ASP A 68 -9.29 14.47 10.30
N LYS A 69 -9.03 15.25 11.36
CA LYS A 69 -8.72 16.69 11.23
C LYS A 69 -7.51 16.94 10.34
N TYR A 70 -6.40 16.26 10.60
CA TYR A 70 -5.18 16.37 9.81
C TYR A 70 -5.47 16.11 8.33
N LEU A 71 -6.19 15.03 8.05
CA LEU A 71 -6.42 14.60 6.69
C LEU A 71 -7.42 15.48 5.94
N ARG A 72 -8.41 16.06 6.62
CA ARG A 72 -9.24 17.14 6.06
C ARG A 72 -8.38 18.36 5.69
N ALA A 73 -7.52 18.79 6.60
CA ALA A 73 -6.63 19.92 6.38
C ALA A 73 -5.67 19.65 5.20
N LYS A 74 -5.08 18.45 5.14
CA LYS A 74 -4.22 17.99 4.04
C LYS A 74 -4.97 17.99 2.72
N THR A 75 -6.18 17.45 2.69
CA THR A 75 -7.00 17.36 1.47
C THR A 75 -7.33 18.74 0.92
N ARG A 76 -7.70 19.70 1.78
CA ARG A 76 -7.90 21.11 1.40
C ARG A 76 -6.62 21.78 0.92
N PHE A 77 -5.51 21.58 1.64
CA PHE A 77 -4.20 22.09 1.23
C PHE A 77 -3.80 21.57 -0.15
N MET A 78 -3.99 20.28 -0.42
CA MET A 78 -3.76 19.69 -1.74
C MET A 78 -4.68 20.30 -2.79
N ALA A 79 -5.96 20.48 -2.49
CA ALA A 79 -6.91 21.10 -3.41
C ALA A 79 -6.47 22.52 -3.82
N ASP A 80 -6.06 23.35 -2.85
CA ASP A 80 -5.62 24.73 -3.09
C ASP A 80 -4.30 24.83 -3.86
N ASN A 81 -3.41 23.84 -3.72
CA ASN A 81 -2.07 23.87 -4.30
C ASN A 81 -1.93 23.05 -5.60
N LEU A 82 -2.86 22.12 -5.86
CA LEU A 82 -2.88 21.26 -7.05
C LEU A 82 -4.01 21.64 -8.03
N SER A 83 -4.59 22.84 -7.92
CA SER A 83 -5.71 23.26 -8.79
C SER A 83 -5.28 23.66 -10.22
N ARG A 84 -3.98 23.76 -10.51
CA ARG A 84 -3.48 24.19 -11.83
C ARG A 84 -3.42 23.01 -12.81
N PRO A 85 -3.69 23.25 -14.11
CA PRO A 85 -3.48 22.23 -15.14
C PRO A 85 -2.05 21.65 -15.08
N GLY A 86 -1.91 20.33 -15.10
CA GLY A 86 -0.63 19.63 -15.01
C GLY A 86 -0.10 19.40 -13.60
N ALA A 87 -0.76 19.93 -12.56
CA ALA A 87 -0.31 19.75 -11.17
C ALA A 87 -0.41 18.29 -10.70
N ILE A 88 -1.47 17.58 -11.12
CA ILE A 88 -1.68 16.15 -10.85
C ILE A 88 -1.18 15.35 -12.06
N SER A 89 0.13 15.19 -12.16
CA SER A 89 0.78 14.42 -13.23
C SER A 89 1.60 13.27 -12.65
N LEU A 90 2.02 12.35 -13.52
CA LEU A 90 2.83 11.20 -13.12
C LEU A 90 4.16 11.62 -12.45
N ASP A 91 4.59 12.86 -12.68
CA ASP A 91 5.77 13.42 -12.05
C ASP A 91 5.65 13.66 -10.54
N LEU A 92 4.44 13.56 -9.99
CA LEU A 92 4.21 13.47 -8.54
C LEU A 92 4.82 12.18 -7.96
N ILE A 93 5.08 11.15 -8.77
CA ILE A 93 5.83 9.97 -8.34
C ILE A 93 7.33 10.25 -8.44
N TRP A 94 8.06 10.00 -7.36
CA TRP A 94 9.51 10.09 -7.32
C TRP A 94 10.14 9.01 -8.19
N ASP A 95 11.08 9.39 -9.06
CA ASP A 95 11.76 8.51 -10.00
C ASP A 95 13.09 7.96 -9.48
N GLY A 96 13.34 8.06 -8.18
CA GLY A 96 14.59 7.62 -7.57
C GLY A 96 15.79 8.48 -7.97
N ASP A 97 15.56 9.68 -8.48
CA ASP A 97 16.57 10.53 -9.11
C ASP A 97 17.33 9.82 -10.26
N GLY A 98 16.73 8.76 -10.82
CA GLY A 98 17.29 7.94 -11.89
C GLY A 98 18.32 6.88 -11.48
N TRP A 99 18.63 6.73 -10.19
CA TRP A 99 19.59 5.73 -9.69
C TRP A 99 19.16 4.97 -8.43
N ASN A 100 18.21 5.50 -7.66
CA ASN A 100 17.77 4.90 -6.41
C ASN A 100 16.64 3.88 -6.65
N ASP A 101 16.98 2.61 -6.53
CA ASP A 101 16.08 1.46 -6.70
C ASP A 101 15.05 1.30 -5.57
N ASN A 102 15.09 2.13 -4.51
CA ASN A 102 14.04 2.18 -3.49
C ASN A 102 12.81 2.98 -3.95
N ALA A 103 12.81 3.59 -5.14
CA ALA A 103 11.68 4.37 -5.66
C ALA A 103 10.41 3.53 -5.89
N ALA A 104 10.56 2.23 -6.11
CA ALA A 104 9.48 1.27 -6.22
C ALA A 104 9.77 0.06 -5.34
N LEU A 105 8.81 -0.29 -4.50
CA LEU A 105 8.88 -1.44 -3.62
C LEU A 105 7.65 -2.31 -3.79
N THR A 106 7.82 -3.62 -3.64
CA THR A 106 6.73 -4.57 -3.49
C THR A 106 6.74 -5.13 -2.09
N VAL A 107 5.60 -5.08 -1.43
CA VAL A 107 5.40 -5.68 -0.12
C VAL A 107 4.60 -6.96 -0.31
N PHE A 108 5.12 -8.05 0.27
CA PHE A 108 4.39 -9.29 0.38
C PHE A 108 4.14 -9.64 1.85
N ARG A 109 2.92 -10.07 2.17
CA ARG A 109 2.57 -10.65 3.47
C ARG A 109 2.48 -12.16 3.33
N HIS A 110 3.03 -12.87 4.31
CA HIS A 110 2.96 -14.33 4.41
C HIS A 110 2.62 -14.69 5.85
N PHE A 111 1.33 -14.88 6.12
CA PHE A 111 0.73 -15.29 7.39
C PHE A 111 1.11 -14.37 8.56
N ASP A 112 2.23 -14.65 9.23
CA ASP A 112 2.75 -13.93 10.38
C ASP A 112 4.05 -13.17 10.08
N SER A 113 4.42 -13.06 8.80
CA SER A 113 5.59 -12.33 8.34
C SER A 113 5.28 -11.41 7.15
N ALA A 114 6.12 -10.40 6.95
CA ALA A 114 6.13 -9.61 5.72
C ALA A 114 7.56 -9.43 5.18
N SER A 115 7.64 -9.31 3.87
CA SER A 115 8.87 -9.09 3.11
C SER A 115 8.69 -7.89 2.20
N VAL A 116 9.76 -7.13 2.04
CA VAL A 116 9.81 -5.97 1.14
C VAL A 116 10.93 -6.25 0.15
N VAL A 117 10.61 -6.23 -1.13
CA VAL A 117 11.56 -6.36 -2.23
C VAL A 117 11.51 -5.11 -3.10
N LYS A 118 12.60 -4.83 -3.80
CA LYS A 118 12.70 -3.67 -4.68
C LYS A 118 12.09 -4.00 -6.05
N GLY A 119 11.52 -2.98 -6.69
CA GLY A 119 10.84 -3.10 -7.97
C GLY A 119 9.35 -3.45 -7.86
N PHE A 120 8.69 -3.51 -9.00
CA PHE A 120 7.29 -3.92 -9.16
C PHE A 120 7.21 -5.41 -9.47
N VAL A 121 7.38 -6.21 -8.42
CA VAL A 121 7.44 -7.68 -8.50
C VAL A 121 6.02 -8.25 -8.52
N GLY A 122 5.81 -9.19 -9.43
CA GLY A 122 4.51 -9.83 -9.67
C GLY A 122 3.58 -9.01 -10.57
N GLU A 123 2.35 -9.51 -10.68
CA GLU A 123 1.27 -8.83 -11.39
C GLU A 123 0.88 -7.51 -10.70
N PRO A 124 0.20 -6.58 -11.39
CA PRO A 124 -0.33 -5.39 -10.73
C PRO A 124 -1.26 -5.76 -9.56
N PRO A 125 -0.98 -5.26 -8.34
CA PRO A 125 -1.73 -5.62 -7.15
C PRO A 125 -3.11 -4.94 -7.14
N LYS A 126 -3.96 -5.41 -6.22
CA LYS A 126 -5.27 -4.77 -5.95
C LYS A 126 -5.09 -3.30 -5.57
N THR A 127 -4.19 -3.01 -4.63
CA THR A 127 -3.92 -1.68 -4.07
C THR A 127 -2.45 -1.33 -4.21
N PHE A 128 -2.14 -0.04 -4.14
CA PHE A 128 -0.77 0.45 -3.99
C PHE A 128 -0.78 1.75 -3.18
N TRP A 129 0.34 2.06 -2.53
CA TRP A 129 0.46 3.24 -1.68
C TRP A 129 1.38 4.26 -2.32
N VAL A 130 0.96 5.52 -2.30
CA VAL A 130 1.84 6.66 -2.57
C VAL A 130 2.20 7.30 -1.23
N ILE A 131 3.45 7.14 -0.80
CA ILE A 131 3.94 7.64 0.48
C ILE A 131 4.61 8.99 0.29
N ASP A 132 4.07 10.02 0.94
CA ASP A 132 4.73 11.31 1.08
C ASP A 132 5.57 11.38 2.36
N TYR A 133 6.34 12.45 2.52
CA TYR A 133 7.25 12.62 3.64
C TYR A 133 6.55 12.55 5.03
N PRO A 134 5.42 13.26 5.27
CA PRO A 134 4.70 13.15 6.54
C PRO A 134 4.14 11.77 6.84
N LEU A 135 3.67 11.05 5.82
CA LEU A 135 3.22 9.66 5.96
C LEU A 135 4.41 8.74 6.29
N LEU A 136 5.55 8.91 5.62
CA LEU A 136 6.77 8.15 5.89
C LEU A 136 7.25 8.33 7.33
N GLU A 137 7.29 9.56 7.85
CA GLU A 137 7.70 9.83 9.23
C GLU A 137 6.77 9.15 10.23
N ARG A 138 5.44 9.30 10.07
CA ARG A 138 4.49 8.64 10.98
C ARG A 138 4.60 7.13 10.93
N ILE A 139 4.79 6.52 9.75
CA ILE A 139 5.07 5.08 9.63
C ILE A 139 6.35 4.73 10.39
N HIS A 140 7.44 5.49 10.21
CA HIS A 140 8.72 5.23 10.88
C HIS A 140 8.60 5.35 12.40
N TYR A 141 8.03 6.43 12.91
CA TYR A 141 7.88 6.64 14.34
C TYR A 141 6.92 5.64 14.98
N LEU A 142 5.84 5.28 14.30
CA LEU A 142 4.89 4.30 14.82
C LEU A 142 5.47 2.88 14.85
N LEU A 143 6.20 2.48 13.79
CA LEU A 143 6.57 1.07 13.55
C LEU A 143 8.04 0.74 13.86
N VAL A 144 8.89 1.76 14.02
CA VAL A 144 10.33 1.58 14.21
C VAL A 144 10.78 2.26 15.50
N ALA A 145 10.62 3.59 15.62
CA ALA A 145 11.18 4.32 16.76
C ALA A 145 10.35 4.15 18.04
N GLY A 146 9.02 4.16 17.92
CA GLY A 146 8.07 4.07 19.04
C GLY A 146 7.41 2.70 19.21
N PHE A 147 7.79 1.70 18.41
CA PHE A 147 7.20 0.37 18.51
C PHE A 147 7.86 -0.44 19.64
N ASP A 148 7.12 -0.66 20.72
CA ASP A 148 7.53 -1.55 21.80
C ASP A 148 7.06 -2.99 21.55
N VAL A 149 8.02 -3.88 21.27
CA VAL A 149 7.80 -5.32 21.05
C VAL A 149 7.32 -6.04 22.31
N PHE A 150 7.70 -5.53 23.49
CA PHE A 150 7.30 -6.06 24.79
C PHE A 150 6.10 -5.30 25.38
N GLY A 151 5.57 -4.33 24.64
CA GLY A 151 4.42 -3.53 25.01
C GLY A 151 3.16 -4.37 25.18
N ASN A 152 2.24 -3.90 26.04
CA ASN A 152 1.01 -4.63 26.34
C ASN A 152 0.07 -4.72 25.12
N VAL A 153 -0.95 -5.59 25.21
CA VAL A 153 -1.92 -5.81 24.14
C VAL A 153 -2.62 -4.52 23.69
N GLY A 154 -2.81 -3.55 24.60
CA GLY A 154 -3.38 -2.25 24.27
C GLY A 154 -2.50 -1.42 23.35
N HIS A 155 -1.18 -1.42 23.57
CA HIS A 155 -0.21 -0.76 22.69
C HIS A 155 -0.24 -1.35 21.27
N GLN A 156 -0.23 -2.67 21.18
CA GLN A 156 -0.27 -3.38 19.89
C GLN A 156 -1.59 -3.12 19.13
N LEU A 157 -2.72 -3.09 19.84
CA LEU A 157 -4.02 -2.79 19.24
C LEU A 157 -4.14 -1.33 18.78
N ASN A 158 -3.65 -0.36 19.56
CA ASN A 158 -3.65 1.04 19.16
C ASN A 158 -2.76 1.28 17.94
N THR A 159 -1.60 0.64 17.90
CA THR A 159 -0.70 0.66 16.74
C THR A 159 -1.40 0.09 15.50
N ARG A 160 -2.07 -1.06 15.64
CA ARG A 160 -2.86 -1.69 14.56
C ARG A 160 -3.92 -0.73 14.03
N LEU A 161 -4.70 -0.14 14.92
CA LEU A 161 -5.78 0.79 14.53
C LEU A 161 -5.24 2.05 13.86
N TYR A 162 -4.08 2.54 14.28
CA TYR A 162 -3.44 3.69 13.66
C TYR A 162 -2.87 3.35 12.27
N MET A 163 -2.39 2.12 12.08
CA MET A 163 -1.92 1.64 10.78
C MET A 163 -3.00 1.63 9.71
N ASP A 164 -4.26 1.35 10.05
CA ASP A 164 -5.37 1.45 9.10
C ASP A 164 -5.47 2.86 8.51
N PHE A 165 -5.23 3.89 9.32
CA PHE A 165 -5.21 5.27 8.84
C PHE A 165 -4.07 5.57 7.90
N LEU A 166 -2.86 5.12 8.25
CA LEU A 166 -1.67 5.34 7.44
C LEU A 166 -1.78 4.63 6.09
N ARG A 167 -2.30 3.41 6.09
CA ARG A 167 -2.64 2.66 4.88
C ARG A 167 -3.67 3.40 4.03
N MET A 168 -4.83 3.70 4.60
CA MET A 168 -5.92 4.39 3.90
C MET A 168 -5.46 5.75 3.32
N GLU A 169 -4.57 6.45 4.01
CA GLU A 169 -3.96 7.68 3.51
C GLU A 169 -3.05 7.44 2.30
N GLY A 170 -2.17 6.43 2.35
CA GLY A 170 -1.30 6.07 1.22
C GLY A 170 -2.10 5.61 -0.01
N GLU A 171 -3.16 4.84 0.22
CA GLU A 171 -4.11 4.41 -0.81
C GLU A 171 -4.92 5.61 -1.37
N PHE A 172 -5.34 6.54 -0.52
CA PHE A 172 -6.02 7.76 -0.98
C PHE A 172 -5.09 8.63 -1.85
N ASN A 173 -3.82 8.79 -1.45
CA ASN A 173 -2.83 9.50 -2.26
C ASN A 173 -2.70 8.84 -3.65
N ALA A 174 -2.73 7.51 -3.74
CA ALA A 174 -2.75 6.79 -5.02
C ALA A 174 -3.99 7.13 -5.87
N LEU A 175 -5.17 7.17 -5.26
CA LEU A 175 -6.41 7.55 -5.95
C LEU A 175 -6.38 8.96 -6.53
N THR A 176 -5.61 9.89 -5.94
CA THR A 176 -5.52 11.27 -6.46
C THR A 176 -4.93 11.31 -7.88
N LEU A 177 -4.16 10.31 -8.28
CA LEU A 177 -3.57 10.20 -9.61
C LEU A 177 -4.57 9.69 -10.66
N LEU A 178 -5.65 9.06 -10.25
CA LEU A 178 -6.66 8.49 -11.14
C LEU A 178 -7.69 9.54 -11.60
N PRO A 179 -8.41 9.28 -12.71
CA PRO A 179 -9.53 10.12 -13.16
C PRO A 179 -10.55 10.32 -12.05
N ARG A 180 -11.03 11.56 -11.88
CA ARG A 180 -11.91 11.96 -10.77
C ARG A 180 -13.13 11.05 -10.64
N ASP A 181 -13.78 10.74 -11.76
CA ASP A 181 -15.01 9.94 -11.85
C ASP A 181 -14.80 8.46 -11.51
N LYS A 182 -13.56 7.97 -11.60
CA LYS A 182 -13.20 6.56 -11.35
C LYS A 182 -12.74 6.26 -9.93
N ARG A 183 -12.33 7.28 -9.17
CA ARG A 183 -11.75 7.09 -7.81
C ARG A 183 -12.71 6.35 -6.86
N ARG A 184 -14.01 6.68 -6.92
CA ARG A 184 -15.02 6.07 -6.03
C ARG A 184 -15.24 4.60 -6.34
N GLU A 185 -15.40 4.28 -7.62
CA GLU A 185 -15.55 2.90 -8.10
C GLU A 185 -14.37 2.04 -7.65
N ILE A 186 -13.14 2.54 -7.81
CA ILE A 186 -11.92 1.84 -7.41
C ILE A 186 -11.83 1.69 -5.88
N TRP A 187 -12.15 2.73 -5.10
CA TRP A 187 -12.17 2.62 -3.65
C TRP A 187 -13.21 1.62 -3.15
N ASP A 188 -14.42 1.67 -3.68
CA ASP A 188 -15.51 0.76 -3.32
C ASP A 188 -15.11 -0.69 -3.64
N TYR A 189 -14.35 -0.89 -4.72
CA TYR A 189 -13.68 -2.15 -5.00
C TYR A 189 -12.62 -2.45 -3.91
N TRP A 190 -11.70 -1.56 -3.57
CA TRP A 190 -10.66 -1.84 -2.56
C TRP A 190 -11.22 -2.20 -1.17
N TYR A 191 -12.36 -1.63 -0.81
CA TYR A 191 -12.99 -1.76 0.51
C TYR A 191 -14.39 -2.40 0.46
N ARG A 192 -14.60 -3.36 -0.44
CA ARG A 192 -15.82 -4.18 -0.45
C ARG A 192 -16.05 -4.81 0.92
N ASP A 193 -17.29 -4.80 1.39
CA ASP A 193 -17.70 -5.33 2.70
C ASP A 193 -17.08 -4.62 3.91
N ALA A 194 -16.42 -3.47 3.72
CA ALA A 194 -15.88 -2.68 4.83
C ALA A 194 -17.00 -2.01 5.66
N GLY A 195 -16.72 -1.78 6.94
CA GLY A 195 -17.65 -1.12 7.84
C GLY A 195 -17.92 0.35 7.48
N ARG A 196 -19.04 0.90 7.98
CA ARG A 196 -19.48 2.30 7.71
C ARG A 196 -18.41 3.36 7.97
N TYR A 197 -17.51 3.11 8.91
CA TYR A 197 -16.42 4.03 9.23
C TYR A 197 -15.48 4.26 8.03
N VAL A 198 -15.05 3.18 7.38
CA VAL A 198 -14.15 3.22 6.21
C VAL A 198 -14.87 3.85 5.01
N GLN A 199 -16.17 3.56 4.87
CA GLN A 199 -17.01 4.15 3.83
C GLN A 199 -17.16 5.67 4.01
N GLY A 200 -17.31 6.14 5.26
CA GLY A 200 -17.36 7.58 5.56
C GLY A 200 -16.01 8.29 5.36
N PHE A 201 -14.91 7.60 5.68
CA PHE A 201 -13.55 8.13 5.57
C PHE A 201 -13.21 8.62 4.15
N ILE A 202 -13.64 7.90 3.12
CA ILE A 202 -13.33 8.26 1.73
C ILE A 202 -14.24 9.35 1.19
N GLN A 203 -15.54 9.25 1.50
CA GLN A 203 -16.57 10.07 0.87
C GLN A 203 -16.24 11.54 1.07
N GLU A 204 -15.93 11.89 2.29
CA GLU A 204 -15.64 13.26 2.66
C GLU A 204 -14.38 13.82 1.98
N ARG A 205 -13.35 12.99 1.80
CA ARG A 205 -12.12 13.43 1.14
C ARG A 205 -12.32 13.65 -0.34
N MET A 206 -13.11 12.79 -0.98
CA MET A 206 -13.50 12.99 -2.38
C MET A 206 -14.30 14.28 -2.56
N GLU A 207 -15.13 14.66 -1.57
CA GLU A 207 -15.84 15.95 -1.59
C GLU A 207 -14.89 17.15 -1.49
N TYR A 208 -13.79 17.05 -0.73
CA TYR A 208 -12.80 18.14 -0.62
C TYR A 208 -11.74 18.15 -1.73
N PHE A 209 -11.43 17.01 -2.37
CA PHE A 209 -10.44 16.90 -3.43
C PHE A 209 -11.08 16.51 -4.77
N ASP A 210 -11.61 17.53 -5.42
CA ASP A 210 -12.44 17.40 -6.61
C ASP A 210 -11.68 17.70 -7.92
N HIS A 211 -10.35 17.63 -7.90
CA HIS A 211 -9.50 17.98 -9.03
C HIS A 211 -9.30 16.79 -9.99
N GLU A 212 -9.26 17.09 -11.28
CA GLU A 212 -9.03 16.11 -12.34
C GLU A 212 -7.55 15.72 -12.44
N SER A 213 -7.28 14.45 -12.75
CA SER A 213 -5.92 14.03 -13.06
C SER A 213 -5.47 14.61 -14.40
N SER A 214 -4.23 15.10 -14.47
CA SER A 214 -3.60 15.53 -15.73
C SER A 214 -2.82 14.40 -16.40
N ILE A 215 -2.90 13.16 -15.88
CA ILE A 215 -2.37 11.98 -16.54
C ILE A 215 -3.31 11.63 -17.71
N PRO A 216 -2.81 11.49 -18.94
CA PRO A 216 -3.65 11.08 -20.06
C PRO A 216 -4.03 9.61 -19.91
N TYR A 217 -5.32 9.31 -19.88
CA TYR A 217 -5.86 7.95 -19.87
C TYR A 217 -6.60 7.69 -21.18
N GLU A 218 -6.44 6.50 -21.75
CA GLU A 218 -6.92 6.15 -23.09
C GLU A 218 -7.86 4.93 -23.10
N THR A 219 -7.96 4.21 -21.97
CA THR A 219 -8.75 2.98 -21.82
C THR A 219 -9.81 3.12 -20.74
N ASP A 220 -10.70 2.12 -20.67
CA ASP A 220 -11.72 2.01 -19.62
C ASP A 220 -11.15 1.44 -18.29
N ASP A 221 -9.86 1.10 -18.24
CA ASP A 221 -9.15 0.61 -17.05
C ASP A 221 -7.98 1.53 -16.67
N PRO A 222 -8.27 2.71 -16.09
CA PRO A 222 -7.24 3.70 -15.77
C PRO A 222 -6.30 3.23 -14.66
N LEU A 223 -6.71 2.29 -13.81
CA LEU A 223 -5.83 1.74 -12.78
C LEU A 223 -4.72 0.91 -13.42
N ARG A 224 -5.08 0.04 -14.39
CA ARG A 224 -4.10 -0.71 -15.16
C ARG A 224 -3.17 0.20 -15.97
N GLU A 225 -3.70 1.20 -16.66
CA GLU A 225 -2.87 2.17 -17.37
C GLU A 225 -1.91 2.92 -16.44
N LEU A 226 -2.37 3.30 -15.23
CA LEU A 226 -1.50 3.95 -14.25
C LEU A 226 -0.34 3.04 -13.85
N TYR A 227 -0.57 1.74 -13.65
CA TYR A 227 0.48 0.78 -13.38
C TYR A 227 1.51 0.69 -14.51
N GLU A 228 1.05 0.67 -15.76
CA GLU A 228 1.91 0.64 -16.96
C GLU A 228 2.73 1.94 -17.07
N ARG A 229 2.09 3.10 -16.90
CA ARG A 229 2.76 4.41 -16.89
C ARG A 229 3.80 4.53 -15.77
N MET A 230 3.49 4.03 -14.57
CA MET A 230 4.45 3.99 -13.46
C MET A 230 5.64 3.09 -13.77
N ARG A 231 5.42 1.91 -14.38
CA ARG A 231 6.49 1.03 -14.84
C ARG A 231 7.42 1.74 -15.83
N ASP A 232 6.86 2.47 -16.78
CA ASP A 232 7.63 3.24 -17.76
C ASP A 232 8.43 4.38 -17.13
N ARG A 233 7.80 5.15 -16.23
CA ARG A 233 8.47 6.23 -15.49
C ARG A 233 9.67 5.73 -14.70
N LEU A 234 9.51 4.61 -14.00
CA LEU A 234 10.52 4.07 -13.10
C LEU A 234 11.49 3.11 -13.80
N ARG A 235 11.37 2.91 -15.12
CA ARG A 235 12.15 1.94 -15.91
C ARG A 235 13.65 1.95 -15.64
N LYS A 236 14.24 3.11 -15.36
CA LYS A 236 15.69 3.25 -15.09
C LYS A 236 16.12 2.66 -13.74
N VAL A 237 15.23 2.66 -12.74
CA VAL A 237 15.53 2.27 -11.35
C VAL A 237 14.81 0.99 -10.92
N LEU A 238 13.90 0.46 -11.74
CA LEU A 238 13.20 -0.78 -11.44
C LEU A 238 14.17 -1.97 -11.42
N ASN A 239 14.26 -2.62 -10.27
CA ASN A 239 14.86 -3.95 -10.15
C ASN A 239 13.99 -4.97 -10.91
N ARG A 240 14.65 -5.83 -11.72
CA ARG A 240 14.04 -6.86 -12.56
C ARG A 240 14.54 -8.27 -12.25
N ASP A 241 15.23 -8.47 -11.13
CA ASP A 241 15.85 -9.74 -10.76
C ASP A 241 14.82 -10.86 -10.54
N TYR A 242 13.56 -10.48 -10.30
CA TYR A 242 12.44 -11.40 -10.10
C TYR A 242 11.55 -11.58 -11.33
N ASP A 243 11.86 -10.92 -12.45
CA ASP A 243 11.05 -11.04 -13.67
C ASP A 243 11.24 -12.43 -14.27
N ILE A 244 10.14 -13.16 -14.47
CA ILE A 244 10.16 -14.49 -15.11
C ILE A 244 10.79 -14.41 -16.52
N ALA A 245 10.70 -13.26 -17.19
CA ALA A 245 11.34 -13.02 -18.49
C ALA A 245 12.87 -13.18 -18.46
N GLY A 246 13.52 -13.08 -17.29
CA GLY A 246 14.94 -13.33 -17.10
C GLY A 246 15.33 -14.81 -17.06
N GLU A 247 14.38 -15.74 -16.96
CA GLU A 247 14.67 -17.17 -17.01
C GLU A 247 15.15 -17.58 -18.40
N GLU A 248 16.36 -18.12 -18.53
CA GLU A 248 16.97 -18.47 -19.83
C GLU A 248 16.30 -19.65 -20.52
N ASP A 249 15.81 -20.63 -19.76
CA ASP A 249 15.14 -21.81 -20.31
C ASP A 249 13.69 -21.50 -20.70
N GLU A 250 13.38 -21.60 -21.99
CA GLU A 250 12.06 -21.25 -22.54
C GLU A 250 10.93 -22.10 -21.95
N PHE A 251 11.15 -23.41 -21.79
CA PHE A 251 10.12 -24.30 -21.25
C PHE A 251 9.84 -23.99 -19.78
N ILE A 252 10.88 -23.76 -18.98
CA ILE A 252 10.73 -23.36 -17.58
C ILE A 252 10.05 -21.98 -17.51
N ARG A 253 10.47 -21.02 -18.33
CA ARG A 253 9.88 -19.68 -18.39
C ARG A 253 8.37 -19.75 -18.67
N GLU A 254 7.95 -20.47 -19.71
CA GLU A 254 6.54 -20.64 -20.06
C GLU A 254 5.75 -21.35 -18.94
N SER A 255 6.35 -22.37 -18.33
CA SER A 255 5.74 -23.10 -17.21
C SER A 255 5.54 -22.21 -15.98
N LEU A 256 6.52 -21.38 -15.64
CA LEU A 256 6.43 -20.41 -14.55
C LEU A 256 5.41 -19.31 -14.86
N GLN A 257 5.31 -18.85 -16.11
CA GLN A 257 4.28 -17.91 -16.54
C GLN A 257 2.87 -18.52 -16.50
N ALA A 258 2.72 -19.80 -16.83
CA ALA A 258 1.46 -20.51 -16.70
C ALA A 258 1.07 -20.64 -15.22
N LEU A 259 2.02 -20.99 -14.36
CA LEU A 259 1.84 -21.08 -12.92
C LEU A 259 1.43 -19.74 -12.29
N SER A 260 2.07 -18.63 -12.71
CA SER A 260 1.75 -17.29 -12.20
C SER A 260 0.35 -16.79 -12.55
N ARG A 261 -0.31 -17.41 -13.53
CA ARG A 261 -1.68 -17.11 -13.97
C ARG A 261 -2.75 -17.99 -13.33
N ILE A 262 -2.38 -19.00 -12.54
CA ILE A 262 -3.38 -19.84 -11.85
C ILE A 262 -4.14 -18.99 -10.84
N ARG A 263 -5.47 -19.11 -10.86
CA ARG A 263 -6.41 -18.40 -9.98
C ARG A 263 -7.52 -19.35 -9.57
N GLY A 264 -8.04 -19.20 -8.35
CA GLY A 264 -9.25 -19.90 -7.92
C GLY A 264 -9.19 -20.42 -6.47
N GLU A 265 -10.34 -20.87 -5.98
CA GLU A 265 -10.51 -21.36 -4.60
C GLU A 265 -9.62 -22.56 -4.27
N SER A 266 -9.22 -23.35 -5.28
CA SER A 266 -8.31 -24.48 -5.09
C SER A 266 -6.93 -24.08 -4.57
N LEU A 267 -6.50 -22.84 -4.78
CA LEU A 267 -5.24 -22.34 -4.25
C LEU A 267 -5.25 -22.19 -2.72
N PHE A 268 -6.42 -22.22 -2.08
CA PHE A 268 -6.54 -22.18 -0.61
C PHE A 268 -5.69 -23.25 0.10
N TRP A 269 -5.48 -24.40 -0.54
CA TRP A 269 -4.67 -25.49 0.01
C TRP A 269 -3.16 -25.32 -0.20
N LEU A 270 -2.75 -24.37 -1.05
CA LEU A 270 -1.35 -24.08 -1.33
C LEU A 270 -0.77 -23.19 -0.22
N PRO A 271 0.38 -23.54 0.36
CA PRO A 271 1.07 -22.68 1.31
C PRO A 271 1.33 -21.27 0.71
N GLN A 272 1.26 -20.24 1.55
CA GLN A 272 1.50 -18.85 1.11
C GLN A 272 2.91 -18.60 0.60
N ALA A 273 3.88 -19.40 1.06
CA ALA A 273 5.24 -19.42 0.55
C ALA A 273 5.76 -20.86 0.45
N ALA A 274 6.36 -21.21 -0.69
CA ALA A 274 6.99 -22.50 -0.93
C ALA A 274 8.25 -22.34 -1.78
N PHE A 275 9.14 -23.35 -1.73
CA PHE A 275 10.26 -23.45 -2.65
C PHE A 275 9.93 -24.45 -3.75
N LEU A 276 10.17 -24.06 -5.00
CA LEU A 276 10.05 -24.92 -6.17
C LEU A 276 11.46 -25.22 -6.67
N SER A 277 11.85 -26.50 -6.61
CA SER A 277 13.10 -26.98 -7.21
C SER A 277 12.79 -27.68 -8.53
N ILE A 278 13.42 -27.23 -9.61
CA ILE A 278 13.34 -27.84 -10.94
C ILE A 278 14.71 -28.42 -11.24
N GLU A 279 14.80 -29.74 -11.31
CA GLU A 279 16.02 -30.45 -11.66
C GLU A 279 16.07 -30.69 -13.17
N ASP A 280 17.19 -30.33 -13.81
CA ASP A 280 17.42 -30.74 -15.19
C ASP A 280 17.88 -32.21 -15.27
N GLY A 281 17.90 -32.78 -16.48
CA GLY A 281 18.33 -34.16 -16.70
C GLY A 281 19.80 -34.43 -16.36
N ALA A 282 20.59 -33.40 -16.06
CA ALA A 282 21.99 -33.49 -15.61
C ALA A 282 22.13 -33.36 -14.08
N GLY A 283 21.02 -33.23 -13.34
CA GLY A 283 20.99 -33.12 -11.88
C GLY A 283 21.29 -31.72 -11.33
N LYS A 284 21.30 -30.67 -12.18
CA LYS A 284 21.42 -29.28 -11.72
C LYS A 284 20.03 -28.78 -11.34
N ALA A 285 19.88 -28.36 -10.08
CA ALA A 285 18.64 -27.79 -9.57
C ALA A 285 18.60 -26.26 -9.78
N ARG A 286 17.48 -25.78 -10.35
CA ARG A 286 17.07 -24.37 -10.33
C ARG A 286 16.03 -24.19 -9.24
N ILE A 287 16.21 -23.21 -8.36
CA ILE A 287 15.34 -23.00 -7.20
C ILE A 287 14.60 -21.67 -7.35
N TYR A 288 13.28 -21.72 -7.21
CA TYR A 288 12.38 -20.57 -7.22
C TYR A 288 11.63 -20.48 -5.90
N THR A 289 11.21 -19.27 -5.55
CA THR A 289 10.25 -19.04 -4.46
C THR A 289 8.88 -18.83 -5.06
N LEU A 290 7.93 -19.67 -4.69
CA LEU A 290 6.53 -19.53 -5.04
C LEU A 290 5.82 -18.76 -3.93
N ILE A 291 5.23 -17.62 -4.27
CA ILE A 291 4.39 -16.84 -3.38
C ILE A 291 2.94 -16.97 -3.83
N HIS A 292 2.07 -17.34 -2.89
CA HIS A 292 0.63 -17.40 -3.08
C HIS A 292 -0.01 -16.25 -2.29
N ASN A 293 -0.56 -15.28 -3.01
CA ASN A 293 -1.28 -14.14 -2.45
C ASN A 293 -2.75 -14.54 -2.23
N ASN A 294 -3.28 -14.35 -1.01
CA ASN A 294 -4.71 -14.51 -0.80
C ASN A 294 -5.43 -13.22 -1.16
N GLY A 295 -6.40 -13.30 -2.06
CA GLY A 295 -7.28 -12.16 -2.31
C GLY A 295 -8.20 -11.89 -1.13
N MET A 296 -8.14 -10.68 -0.60
CA MET A 296 -9.02 -10.19 0.46
C MET A 296 -9.98 -9.13 -0.09
N SER A 297 -11.25 -9.18 0.32
CA SER A 297 -12.24 -8.14 -0.02
C SER A 297 -11.84 -6.80 0.59
N ASN A 298 -11.36 -6.80 1.84
CA ASN A 298 -10.68 -5.69 2.50
C ASN A 298 -9.87 -6.18 3.72
N VAL A 299 -8.96 -5.35 4.23
CA VAL A 299 -8.17 -5.63 5.44
C VAL A 299 -8.53 -4.74 6.64
N SER A 300 -9.73 -4.13 6.62
CA SER A 300 -10.20 -3.20 7.67
C SER A 300 -10.80 -3.88 8.92
N THR A 301 -10.92 -5.20 8.91
CA THR A 301 -11.54 -5.98 10.00
C THR A 301 -10.59 -6.16 11.18
N LEU A 302 -11.04 -5.78 12.38
CA LEU A 302 -10.24 -5.88 13.59
C LEU A 302 -10.10 -7.30 14.18
N LEU A 303 -11.04 -8.21 13.89
CA LEU A 303 -11.23 -9.44 14.68
C LEU A 303 -11.39 -10.73 13.87
N SER A 304 -11.43 -10.71 12.53
CA SER A 304 -11.58 -11.95 11.75
C SER A 304 -11.18 -11.76 10.29
N GLU A 305 -10.03 -12.33 9.90
CA GLU A 305 -9.61 -12.40 8.50
C GLU A 305 -10.50 -13.35 7.68
N GLU A 306 -11.06 -14.40 8.29
CA GLU A 306 -11.91 -15.37 7.60
C GLU A 306 -13.17 -14.76 6.97
N LYS A 307 -13.68 -13.66 7.53
CA LYS A 307 -14.86 -12.95 7.02
C LYS A 307 -14.55 -12.08 5.81
N SER A 308 -13.29 -11.69 5.63
CA SER A 308 -12.84 -10.76 4.59
C SER A 308 -11.98 -11.44 3.53
N ALA A 309 -11.62 -12.71 3.72
CA ALA A 309 -11.06 -13.55 2.66
C ALA A 309 -12.07 -13.64 1.52
N CYS A 310 -11.66 -13.25 0.30
CA CYS A 310 -12.52 -13.33 -0.87
C CYS A 310 -12.66 -14.79 -1.29
N ARG A 311 -13.60 -15.51 -0.66
CA ARG A 311 -13.88 -16.92 -0.99
C ARG A 311 -14.49 -17.07 -2.38
N ARG A 312 -14.94 -16.00 -3.03
CA ARG A 312 -15.46 -16.01 -4.40
C ARG A 312 -14.78 -14.93 -5.22
N ARG A 313 -13.83 -15.37 -6.05
CA ARG A 313 -13.11 -14.61 -7.09
C ARG A 313 -12.09 -13.58 -6.59
N THR A 314 -10.81 -13.98 -6.68
CA THR A 314 -9.57 -13.29 -7.12
C THR A 314 -8.44 -13.61 -6.14
N ALA A 315 -7.33 -14.22 -6.57
CA ALA A 315 -6.15 -13.62 -7.25
C ALA A 315 -5.25 -12.84 -6.30
#